data_AF-A0A678TAK2-F1
#
_entry.id   AF-A0A678TAK2-F1
#
_cell.length_a   1.000
_cell.length_b   1.000
_cell.length_c   1.000
_cell.angle_alpha   90.00
_cell.angle_beta   90.00
_cell.angle_gamma   90.00
#
_symmetry.space_group_name_H-M   'P 1'
#
loop_
_entity.id
_entity.type
_entity.pdbx_description
1 polymer ?
#
loop_
_entity_poly.entity_id
_entity_poly.type
_entity_poly.pdbx_seq_one_letter_code
_entity_poly.pdbx_strand_id
1 'polypeptide(L)'
;MSSLSKRSVAAHSWHDLEIGPGAPAVFNCVVEITKGSKVKYELDKKTGLIKVDRVLYSSVVYPHNYGFIPRTLCEDGDPMDVLVLMQGEKDDKIIAVCVDDPEYRHLTDLKELSPHRLNEIRRFFEDYKKNENKEVAVNDFLPPTTSLEAIQHSIGESFDHLNSFFLLISSQE
;
A
#
# COMPACT_ATOMS: atom_id res chain seq x y z
N MET A 1 29.61 -13.74 33.00
CA MET A 1 28.61 -12.69 32.72
C MET A 1 27.42 -13.35 32.05
N SER A 2 26.19 -12.96 32.39
CA SER A 2 24.98 -13.61 31.83
C SER A 2 24.82 -13.25 30.36
N SER A 3 24.66 -14.27 29.51
CA SER A 3 24.06 -14.05 28.20
C SER A 3 22.64 -13.58 28.42
N LEU A 4 22.38 -12.30 28.13
CA LEU A 4 21.01 -11.82 28.01
C LEU A 4 20.42 -12.49 26.78
N SER A 5 19.63 -13.54 27.03
CA SER A 5 18.67 -14.04 26.05
C SER A 5 17.94 -12.84 25.47
N LYS A 6 18.11 -12.59 24.16
CA LYS A 6 17.25 -11.67 23.42
C LYS A 6 15.85 -12.24 23.52
N ARG A 7 15.07 -11.77 24.50
CA ARG A 7 13.63 -11.97 24.51
C ARG A 7 13.15 -11.47 23.16
N SER A 8 12.55 -12.35 22.38
CA SER A 8 11.77 -11.94 21.22
C SER A 8 10.56 -11.20 21.77
N VAL A 9 10.71 -9.89 21.94
CA VAL A 9 9.58 -9.00 22.18
C VAL A 9 8.77 -9.04 20.89
N ALA A 10 7.49 -9.39 20.99
CA ALA A 10 6.61 -9.39 19.82
C ALA A 10 6.52 -7.94 19.32
N ALA A 11 7.05 -7.71 18.12
CA ALA A 11 7.13 -6.38 17.52
C ALA A 11 5.73 -5.87 17.16
N HIS A 12 5.42 -4.64 17.55
CA HIS A 12 4.23 -3.94 17.10
C HIS A 12 4.39 -3.58 15.62
N SER A 13 3.56 -4.19 14.76
CA SER A 13 3.68 -4.18 13.29
C SER A 13 3.84 -2.79 12.66
N TRP A 14 3.27 -1.75 13.27
CA TRP A 14 3.35 -0.36 12.80
C TRP A 14 4.50 0.46 13.41
N HIS A 15 5.00 0.11 14.61
CA HIS A 15 5.95 0.94 15.35
C HIS A 15 7.35 0.33 15.43
N ASP A 16 7.43 -0.95 15.78
CA ASP A 16 8.72 -1.62 16.02
C ASP A 16 9.38 -2.07 14.71
N LEU A 17 8.59 -2.47 13.71
CA LEU A 17 9.08 -2.76 12.37
C LEU A 17 9.65 -1.48 11.73
N GLU A 18 10.82 -1.58 11.11
CA GLU A 18 11.43 -0.47 10.39
C GLU A 18 10.82 -0.30 8.99
N ILE A 19 10.81 0.94 8.48
CA ILE A 19 10.38 1.23 7.11
C ILE A 19 11.31 0.60 6.06
N GLY A 20 12.57 0.34 6.41
CA GLY A 20 13.57 -0.28 5.54
C GLY A 20 14.61 0.73 5.02
N PRO A 21 15.86 0.32 4.78
CA PRO A 21 16.97 1.22 4.49
C PRO A 21 16.96 1.82 3.06
N GLY A 22 16.03 1.41 2.21
CA GLY A 22 15.83 1.96 0.86
C GLY A 22 14.68 2.97 0.76
N ALA A 23 14.00 3.29 1.86
CA ALA A 23 12.91 4.26 1.86
C ALA A 23 13.42 5.65 1.39
N PRO A 24 12.64 6.40 0.58
CA PRO A 24 11.27 6.16 0.15
C PRO A 24 11.10 5.14 -0.99
N ALA A 25 12.16 4.81 -1.73
CA ALA A 25 12.06 4.04 -2.98
C ALA A 25 11.83 2.53 -2.78
N VAL A 26 12.34 1.94 -1.69
CA VAL A 26 12.17 0.53 -1.33
C VAL A 26 11.89 0.41 0.16
N PHE A 27 10.66 0.04 0.50
CA PHE A 27 10.15 -0.01 1.87
C PHE A 27 9.53 -1.37 2.22
N ASN A 28 9.48 -1.69 3.51
CA ASN A 28 8.74 -2.81 4.06
C ASN A 28 7.23 -2.52 4.01
N CYS A 29 6.40 -3.51 3.73
CA CYS A 29 4.94 -3.41 3.79
C CYS A 29 4.36 -4.53 4.66
N VAL A 30 3.43 -4.18 5.55
CA VAL A 30 2.69 -5.14 6.39
C VAL A 30 1.37 -5.46 5.70
N VAL A 31 1.26 -6.65 5.09
CA VAL A 31 0.03 -7.11 4.43
C VAL A 31 -1.03 -7.50 5.46
N GLU A 32 -2.20 -6.89 5.35
CA GLU A 32 -3.38 -7.16 6.19
C GLU A 32 -4.42 -8.04 5.48
N ILE A 33 -4.64 -7.79 4.18
CA ILE A 33 -5.72 -8.41 3.39
C ILE A 33 -5.11 -9.06 2.15
N THR A 34 -5.45 -10.33 1.92
CA THR A 34 -4.92 -11.11 0.80
C THR A 34 -5.74 -10.96 -0.49
N LYS A 35 -5.05 -11.15 -1.62
CA LYS A 35 -5.64 -11.38 -2.96
C LYS A 35 -6.82 -12.35 -2.87
N GLY A 36 -7.99 -11.91 -3.31
CA GLY A 36 -9.23 -12.69 -3.34
C GLY A 36 -10.10 -12.60 -2.07
N SER A 37 -9.70 -11.83 -1.05
CA SER A 37 -10.49 -11.71 0.19
C SER A 37 -11.78 -10.91 0.01
N LYS A 38 -12.88 -11.36 0.62
CA LYS A 38 -14.09 -10.55 0.88
C LYS A 38 -14.12 -9.92 2.27
N VAL A 39 -13.14 -10.22 3.12
CA VAL A 39 -13.04 -9.70 4.48
C VAL A 39 -12.06 -8.52 4.46
N LYS A 40 -12.54 -7.33 4.86
CA LYS A 40 -11.65 -6.25 5.27
C LYS A 40 -11.13 -6.59 6.67
N TYR A 41 -9.86 -6.97 6.71
CA TYR A 41 -9.07 -6.95 7.93
C TYR A 41 -8.52 -5.53 8.15
N GLU A 42 -8.01 -5.27 9.35
CA GLU A 42 -7.25 -4.06 9.68
C GLU A 42 -6.39 -4.30 10.93
N LEU A 43 -5.37 -3.48 11.11
CA LEU A 43 -4.56 -3.37 12.32
C LEU A 43 -5.37 -2.76 13.46
N ASP A 44 -5.47 -3.47 14.59
CA ASP A 44 -5.75 -2.80 15.86
C ASP A 44 -4.51 -2.02 16.29
N LYS A 45 -4.49 -0.72 15.97
CA LYS A 45 -3.45 0.26 16.34
C LYS A 45 -3.08 0.28 17.83
N LYS A 46 -3.89 -0.32 18.72
CA LYS A 46 -3.61 -0.43 20.16
C LYS A 46 -2.84 -1.69 20.55
N THR A 47 -2.93 -2.78 19.78
CA THR A 47 -2.35 -4.09 20.15
C THR A 47 -1.37 -4.64 19.11
N GLY A 48 -1.35 -4.10 17.90
CA GLY A 48 -0.50 -4.57 16.80
C GLY A 48 -1.02 -5.84 16.11
N LEU A 49 -2.20 -6.31 16.50
CA LEU A 49 -2.85 -7.51 15.99
C LEU A 49 -3.80 -7.18 14.83
N ILE A 50 -3.99 -8.13 13.93
CA ILE A 50 -5.00 -8.04 12.88
C ILE A 50 -6.38 -8.40 13.45
N LYS A 51 -7.38 -7.55 13.21
CA LYS A 51 -8.80 -7.76 13.50
C LYS A 51 -9.62 -7.79 12.21
N VAL A 52 -10.85 -8.30 12.30
CA VAL A 52 -11.86 -8.09 11.25
C VAL A 52 -12.52 -6.73 11.48
N ASP A 53 -12.61 -5.92 10.43
CA ASP A 53 -13.46 -4.74 10.35
C ASP A 53 -14.87 -5.17 9.90
N ARG A 54 -14.98 -5.64 8.65
CA ARG A 54 -16.24 -6.08 8.05
C ARG A 54 -16.02 -7.06 6.89
N VAL A 55 -17.09 -7.74 6.50
CA VAL A 55 -17.20 -8.38 5.18
C VAL A 55 -17.69 -7.32 4.19
N LEU A 56 -17.15 -7.30 2.97
CA LEU A 56 -17.58 -6.39 1.91
C LEU A 56 -19.04 -6.65 1.52
N TYR A 57 -19.84 -5.57 1.48
CA TYR A 57 -21.26 -5.63 1.08
C TYR A 57 -21.43 -5.89 -0.43
N SER A 58 -20.50 -5.37 -1.23
CA SER A 58 -20.41 -5.61 -2.67
C SER A 58 -20.03 -7.06 -2.99
N SER A 59 -20.49 -7.61 -4.12
CA SER A 59 -20.08 -8.93 -4.60
C SER A 59 -18.63 -9.03 -5.12
N VAL A 60 -17.80 -8.02 -4.87
CA VAL A 60 -16.37 -7.94 -5.21
C VAL A 60 -15.48 -8.68 -4.19
N VAL A 61 -14.18 -8.73 -4.49
CA VAL A 61 -13.09 -9.13 -3.59
C VAL A 61 -12.04 -8.02 -3.60
N TYR A 62 -11.21 -7.90 -2.57
CA TYR A 62 -9.89 -7.29 -2.72
C TYR A 62 -9.15 -8.08 -3.78
N PRO A 63 -8.83 -7.53 -4.96
CA PRO A 63 -8.33 -8.38 -6.02
C PRO A 63 -6.86 -8.73 -5.75
N HIS A 64 -6.14 -8.01 -4.87
CA HIS A 64 -4.74 -8.26 -4.53
C HIS A 64 -4.40 -8.00 -3.04
N ASN A 65 -3.10 -7.91 -2.71
CA ASN A 65 -2.60 -7.84 -1.33
C ASN A 65 -2.54 -6.40 -0.77
N TYR A 66 -3.46 -6.05 0.10
CA TYR A 66 -3.56 -4.75 0.78
C TYR A 66 -2.83 -4.77 2.13
N GLY A 67 -2.26 -3.64 2.54
CA GLY A 67 -1.52 -3.47 3.78
C GLY A 67 -1.13 -2.02 4.00
N PHE A 68 -0.09 -1.79 4.81
CA PHE A 68 0.42 -0.44 5.12
C PHE A 68 1.95 -0.38 5.26
N ILE A 69 2.50 0.83 5.17
CA ILE A 69 3.92 1.12 5.44
C ILE A 69 4.14 1.35 6.95
N PRO A 70 5.00 0.58 7.63
CA PRO A 70 5.29 0.80 9.04
C PRO A 70 6.00 2.15 9.26
N ARG A 71 5.76 2.79 10.40
CA ARG A 71 6.28 4.12 10.80
C ARG A 71 5.90 5.31 9.90
N THR A 72 4.86 5.18 9.07
CA THR A 72 4.20 6.33 8.42
C THR A 72 2.94 6.76 9.18
N LEU A 73 2.42 7.95 8.90
CA LEU A 73 1.17 8.49 9.46
C LEU A 73 0.49 9.44 8.46
N CYS A 74 -0.80 9.21 8.19
CA CYS A 74 -1.67 10.04 7.35
C CYS A 74 -2.54 11.01 8.17
N GLU A 75 -3.22 11.94 7.49
CA GLU A 75 -4.04 12.99 8.14
C GLU A 75 -5.26 12.46 8.90
N ASP A 76 -5.72 11.25 8.57
CA ASP A 76 -6.79 10.50 9.26
C ASP A 76 -6.31 9.81 10.56
N GLY A 77 -5.01 9.73 10.77
CA GLY A 77 -4.39 9.05 11.92
C GLY A 77 -4.14 7.56 11.73
N ASP A 78 -4.19 7.05 10.49
CA ASP A 78 -3.77 5.70 10.09
C ASP A 78 -2.38 5.71 9.43
N PRO A 79 -1.69 4.56 9.29
CA PRO A 79 -0.48 4.47 8.47
C PRO A 79 -0.81 4.67 6.98
N MET A 80 0.21 5.00 6.17
CA MET A 80 0.10 5.04 4.71
C MET A 80 -0.24 3.65 4.17
N ASP A 81 -1.49 3.47 3.78
CA ASP A 81 -1.97 2.21 3.20
C ASP A 81 -1.28 1.97 1.85
N VAL A 82 -0.74 0.76 1.65
CA VAL A 82 -0.14 0.30 0.40
C VAL A 82 -0.86 -0.94 -0.09
N LEU A 83 -1.12 -0.99 -1.39
CA LEU A 83 -1.39 -2.25 -2.06
C LEU A 83 -0.12 -2.68 -2.77
N VAL A 84 0.37 -3.85 -2.38
CA VAL A 84 1.54 -4.46 -2.99
C VAL A 84 1.13 -5.03 -4.35
N LEU A 85 1.56 -4.40 -5.45
CA LEU A 85 1.20 -4.83 -6.78
C LEU A 85 2.03 -6.05 -7.26
N MET A 86 1.48 -7.21 -6.93
CA MET A 86 0.81 -7.94 -8.02
C MET A 86 -0.59 -7.30 -8.20
N GLN A 87 -1.15 -7.07 -9.40
CA GLN A 87 -2.33 -6.15 -9.52
C GLN A 87 -3.82 -6.36 -8.73
N GLY A 88 -3.80 -4.98 -8.30
CA GLY A 88 -4.79 -3.86 -8.02
C GLY A 88 -5.33 -3.58 -6.58
N GLU A 89 -5.91 -2.41 -6.26
CA GLU A 89 -5.29 -1.28 -5.50
C GLU A 89 -6.37 -0.69 -4.47
N LYS A 90 -6.72 0.51 -3.93
CA LYS A 90 -6.63 2.02 -4.05
C LYS A 90 -6.59 2.68 -2.64
N ASP A 91 -6.72 4.02 -2.58
CA ASP A 91 -6.44 5.02 -1.52
C ASP A 91 -5.04 5.67 -1.66
N ASP A 92 -5.00 6.84 -2.29
CA ASP A 92 -3.86 7.52 -2.94
C ASP A 92 -2.68 6.62 -3.35
N LYS A 93 -3.00 5.48 -3.99
CA LYS A 93 -2.11 4.32 -3.89
C LYS A 93 -0.86 4.43 -4.72
N ILE A 94 0.22 4.14 -4.01
CA ILE A 94 1.52 3.78 -4.52
C ILE A 94 1.40 2.42 -5.22
N ILE A 95 1.53 2.43 -6.54
CA ILE A 95 1.61 1.20 -7.31
C ILE A 95 3.05 0.67 -7.29
N ALA A 96 3.33 -0.24 -6.35
CA ALA A 96 4.65 -0.82 -6.13
C ALA A 96 4.76 -2.28 -6.63
N VAL A 97 5.78 -2.59 -7.42
CA VAL A 97 6.11 -3.97 -7.84
C VAL A 97 7.06 -4.66 -6.86
N CYS A 98 7.00 -5.99 -6.77
CA CYS A 98 7.94 -6.76 -5.97
C CYS A 98 9.31 -6.86 -6.66
N VAL A 99 10.37 -6.34 -6.01
CA VAL A 99 11.76 -6.35 -6.54
C VAL A 99 12.40 -7.74 -6.60
N ASP A 100 11.89 -8.70 -5.83
CA ASP A 100 12.34 -10.10 -5.85
C ASP A 100 11.59 -10.95 -6.90
N ASP A 101 10.50 -10.44 -7.48
CA ASP A 101 9.72 -11.18 -8.48
C ASP A 101 10.37 -11.07 -9.88
N PRO A 102 10.82 -12.19 -10.49
CA PRO A 102 11.48 -12.16 -11.79
C PRO A 102 10.56 -11.70 -12.94
N GLU A 103 9.23 -11.77 -12.82
CA GLU A 103 8.30 -11.23 -13.83
C GLU A 103 8.23 -9.69 -13.77
N TYR A 104 8.30 -9.07 -12.59
CA TYR A 104 8.01 -7.63 -12.42
C TYR A 104 9.20 -6.74 -12.02
N ARG A 105 10.29 -7.30 -11.48
CA ARG A 105 11.47 -6.54 -10.97
C ARG A 105 12.22 -5.66 -11.98
N HIS A 106 11.84 -5.71 -13.26
CA HIS A 106 12.44 -4.94 -14.34
C HIS A 106 11.58 -3.74 -14.78
N LEU A 107 10.38 -3.59 -14.21
CA LEU A 107 9.45 -2.50 -14.50
C LEU A 107 9.75 -1.29 -13.61
N THR A 108 9.61 -0.11 -14.20
CA THR A 108 9.90 1.20 -13.59
C THR A 108 8.79 2.24 -13.84
N ASP A 109 7.91 2.01 -14.82
CA ASP A 109 6.74 2.86 -15.12
C ASP A 109 5.52 1.99 -15.49
N LEU A 110 4.31 2.36 -15.06
CA LEU A 110 3.08 1.64 -15.46
C LEU A 110 2.81 1.63 -16.96
N LYS A 111 3.44 2.53 -17.74
CA LYS A 111 3.40 2.49 -19.22
C LYS A 111 4.02 1.20 -19.79
N GLU A 112 4.81 0.48 -19.00
CA GLU A 112 5.41 -0.82 -19.34
C GLU A 112 4.47 -2.00 -19.03
N LEU A 113 3.42 -1.79 -18.23
CA LEU A 113 2.34 -2.76 -18.02
C LEU A 113 1.33 -2.71 -19.18
N SER A 114 0.69 -3.85 -19.47
CA SER A 114 -0.27 -3.90 -20.58
C SER A 114 -1.53 -3.06 -20.29
N PRO A 115 -2.10 -2.36 -21.29
CA PRO A 115 -3.30 -1.53 -21.10
C PRO A 115 -4.51 -2.26 -20.52
N HIS A 116 -4.56 -3.59 -20.65
CA HIS A 116 -5.59 -4.41 -20.01
C HIS A 116 -5.47 -4.42 -18.48
N ARG A 117 -4.24 -4.57 -17.93
CA ARG A 117 -3.99 -4.51 -16.49
C ARG A 117 -4.36 -3.13 -15.92
N LEU A 118 -4.03 -2.05 -16.64
CA LEU A 118 -4.42 -0.67 -16.27
C LEU A 118 -5.95 -0.50 -16.16
N ASN A 119 -6.69 -1.02 -17.14
CA ASN A 119 -8.15 -0.95 -17.17
C ASN A 119 -8.83 -1.84 -16.11
N GLU A 120 -8.22 -2.98 -15.77
CA GLU A 120 -8.67 -3.87 -14.69
C GLU A 120 -8.53 -3.20 -13.31
N ILE A 121 -7.35 -2.64 -13.02
CA ILE A 121 -7.07 -1.85 -11.81
C ILE A 121 -8.10 -0.72 -11.65
N ARG A 122 -8.25 0.11 -12.69
CA ARG A 122 -9.20 1.24 -12.74
C ARG A 122 -10.64 0.80 -12.41
N ARG A 123 -11.16 -0.21 -13.12
CA ARG A 123 -12.54 -0.66 -12.95
C ARG A 123 -12.85 -1.19 -11.56
N PHE A 124 -11.90 -1.85 -10.90
CA PHE A 124 -12.13 -2.34 -9.55
C PHE A 124 -12.54 -1.21 -8.58
N PHE A 125 -12.00 0.01 -8.72
CA PHE A 125 -12.33 1.12 -7.83
C PHE A 125 -13.62 1.83 -8.15
N GLU A 126 -13.86 2.01 -9.44
CA GLU A 126 -15.13 2.50 -9.93
C GLU A 126 -16.27 1.61 -9.40
N ASP A 127 -16.03 0.31 -9.15
CA ASP A 127 -17.05 -0.65 -8.72
C ASP A 127 -17.07 -1.04 -7.22
N TYR A 128 -15.94 -1.13 -6.49
CA TYR A 128 -15.92 -1.80 -5.16
C TYR A 128 -16.82 -1.15 -4.11
N LYS A 129 -16.87 0.18 -4.09
CA LYS A 129 -17.64 1.00 -3.13
C LYS A 129 -19.08 1.30 -3.58
N LYS A 130 -19.49 0.96 -4.81
CA LYS A 130 -20.83 1.33 -5.35
C LYS A 130 -22.00 0.84 -4.49
N ASN A 131 -21.95 -0.39 -3.96
CA ASN A 131 -23.02 -0.91 -3.10
C ASN A 131 -22.99 -0.36 -1.66
N GLU A 132 -22.00 0.47 -1.30
CA GLU A 132 -22.03 1.31 -0.08
C GLU A 132 -22.73 2.67 -0.33
N ASN A 133 -23.32 2.88 -1.52
CA ASN A 133 -23.83 4.17 -2.01
C ASN A 133 -22.74 5.27 -2.08
N LYS A 134 -21.51 4.88 -2.41
CA LYS A 134 -20.37 5.77 -2.64
C LYS A 134 -19.89 5.58 -4.08
N GLU A 135 -19.86 6.66 -4.85
CA GLU A 135 -19.11 6.68 -6.11
C GLU A 135 -17.62 6.91 -5.81
N VAL A 136 -16.76 6.55 -6.76
CA VAL A 136 -15.31 6.72 -6.66
C VAL A 136 -14.77 7.01 -8.05
N ALA A 137 -14.37 8.26 -8.31
CA ALA A 137 -13.64 8.60 -9.53
C ALA A 137 -12.23 7.98 -9.51
N VAL A 138 -11.67 7.67 -10.67
CA VAL A 138 -10.26 7.28 -10.83
C VAL A 138 -9.64 8.27 -11.81
N ASN A 139 -8.69 9.08 -11.36
CA ASN A 139 -8.00 10.02 -12.24
C ASN A 139 -6.96 9.28 -13.10
N ASP A 140 -6.18 9.98 -13.91
CA ASP A 140 -5.07 9.36 -14.64
C ASP A 140 -3.93 8.94 -13.70
N PHE A 141 -3.17 7.94 -14.12
CA PHE A 141 -2.00 7.41 -13.40
C PHE A 141 -0.87 8.48 -13.42
N LEU A 142 -0.53 9.06 -12.25
CA LEU A 142 0.41 10.19 -12.12
C LEU A 142 1.87 9.71 -11.99
N PRO A 143 2.81 10.17 -12.84
CA PRO A 143 4.10 9.53 -13.12
C PRO A 143 4.96 9.22 -11.89
N PRO A 144 5.93 8.27 -11.97
CA PRO A 144 6.53 7.70 -10.77
C PRO A 144 7.47 8.61 -9.96
N THR A 145 7.55 9.91 -10.26
CA THR A 145 8.08 10.90 -9.31
C THR A 145 7.09 11.18 -8.18
N THR A 146 5.78 11.09 -8.45
CA THR A 146 4.73 11.60 -7.56
C THR A 146 4.47 10.73 -6.33
N SER A 147 4.65 9.39 -6.36
CA SER A 147 4.65 8.65 -5.08
C SER A 147 5.94 8.80 -4.30
N LEU A 148 7.10 9.07 -4.92
CA LEU A 148 8.30 9.37 -4.13
C LEU A 148 8.06 10.60 -3.26
N GLU A 149 7.50 11.65 -3.86
CA GLU A 149 7.09 12.88 -3.18
C GLU A 149 6.05 12.60 -2.07
N ALA A 150 5.03 11.78 -2.33
CA ALA A 150 4.01 11.43 -1.34
C ALA A 150 4.54 10.55 -0.19
N ILE A 151 5.39 9.55 -0.49
CA ILE A 151 6.05 8.72 0.52
C ILE A 151 6.96 9.59 1.40
N GLN A 152 7.78 10.46 0.80
CA GLN A 152 8.64 11.41 1.52
C GLN A 152 7.82 12.34 2.43
N HIS A 153 6.70 12.86 1.93
CA HIS A 153 5.76 13.67 2.71
C HIS A 153 5.19 12.89 3.92
N SER A 154 4.83 11.62 3.75
CA SER A 154 4.34 10.75 4.84
C SER A 154 5.42 10.31 5.85
N ILE A 155 6.70 10.48 5.50
CA ILE A 155 7.86 10.23 6.38
C ILE A 155 8.27 11.51 7.13
N GLY A 156 8.04 12.69 6.53
CA GLY A 156 8.24 13.99 7.18
C GLY A 156 9.63 14.61 7.03
N GLU A 157 10.42 14.21 6.03
CA GLU A 157 11.76 14.77 5.75
C GLU A 157 11.78 15.67 4.49
N SER A 158 12.67 16.68 4.50
CA SER A 158 12.83 17.64 3.41
C SER A 158 14.13 17.41 2.62
N PHE A 159 13.98 17.12 1.33
CA PHE A 159 14.96 17.26 0.23
C PHE A 159 16.45 17.07 0.53
N ASP A 160 17.02 16.02 -0.06
CA ASP A 160 17.97 16.25 -1.16
C ASP A 160 17.94 15.10 -2.20
N HIS A 161 18.49 15.33 -3.39
CA HIS A 161 18.31 14.52 -4.61
C HIS A 161 18.34 12.97 -4.47
N LEU A 162 17.24 12.29 -4.82
CA LEU A 162 17.20 10.85 -5.13
C LEU A 162 16.33 10.53 -6.35
N ASN A 163 16.85 9.70 -7.27
CA ASN A 163 16.11 9.10 -8.39
C ASN A 163 15.83 7.62 -8.10
N SER A 164 14.56 7.20 -7.95
CA SER A 164 14.04 5.86 -8.35
C SER A 164 12.53 5.68 -8.08
N PHE A 165 11.72 6.20 -8.99
CA PHE A 165 10.36 5.80 -9.39
C PHE A 165 9.43 4.98 -8.45
N PHE A 166 8.28 5.56 -8.02
CA PHE A 166 6.98 4.85 -7.83
C PHE A 166 5.74 5.77 -8.01
N LEU A 167 4.57 5.20 -8.36
CA LEU A 167 3.48 5.89 -9.10
C LEU A 167 2.13 5.99 -8.34
N LEU A 168 1.48 7.17 -8.36
CA LEU A 168 0.32 7.57 -7.53
C LEU A 168 -1.01 7.68 -8.32
N ILE A 169 -2.15 7.36 -7.69
CA ILE A 169 -3.51 7.61 -8.25
C ILE A 169 -4.36 8.52 -7.36
N SER A 170 -4.49 9.77 -7.82
CA SER A 170 -5.43 10.75 -7.25
C SER A 170 -6.90 10.35 -7.44
N SER A 171 -7.73 10.78 -6.49
CA SER A 171 -9.18 10.56 -6.44
C SER A 171 -9.84 11.82 -5.88
N GLN A 172 -10.69 12.50 -6.65
CA GLN A 172 -11.61 13.49 -6.07
C GLN A 172 -12.92 12.80 -5.64
N GLU A 173 -13.68 13.45 -4.77
CA GLU A 173 -15.01 13.01 -4.29
C GLU A 173 -16.09 13.08 -5.39
#